data_AF-A0A1Y0N4B2-F1
#
_entry.id   AF-A0A1Y0N4B2-F1
#
_cell.length_a   1.000
_cell.length_b   1.000
_cell.length_c   1.000
_cell.angle_alpha   90.00
_cell.angle_beta   90.00
_cell.angle_gamma   90.00
#
_symmetry.space_group_name_H-M   'P 1'
#
loop_
_entity.id
_entity.type
_entity.pdbx_description
1 polymer ?
#
loop_
_entity_poly.entity_id
_entity_poly.type
_entity_poly.pdbx_seq_one_letter_code
_entity_poly.pdbx_strand_id
1 'polypeptide(L)' 'MTTGAECFDQDCNGCDDCTDYEDDDKECERCHGDGRDPLNDYLLPCPLCEGAQI' A
#
# COMPACT_ATOMS: atom_id res chain seq x y z
N MET A 1 8.04 21.20 26.58
CA MET A 1 8.01 22.31 25.61
C MET A 1 9.46 22.49 25.20
N THR A 2 9.96 21.93 24.10
CA THR A 2 9.59 22.03 22.66
C THR A 2 10.17 20.76 21.99
N THR A 3 9.38 19.85 21.40
CA THR A 3 8.95 19.76 19.97
C THR A 3 10.09 19.59 18.96
N GLY A 4 10.00 18.52 18.15
CA GLY A 4 10.60 18.45 16.82
C GLY A 4 11.84 17.58 16.71
N ALA A 5 11.65 16.27 16.48
CA ALA A 5 12.66 15.49 15.77
C ALA A 5 12.67 16.00 14.33
N GLU A 6 13.60 16.90 14.01
CA GLU A 6 13.77 17.42 12.67
C GLU A 6 14.64 16.43 11.90
N CYS A 7 14.01 15.40 11.32
CA CYS A 7 14.64 14.53 10.33
C CYS A 7 14.89 15.35 9.06
N PHE A 8 16.02 16.05 9.04
CA PHE A 8 16.47 16.86 7.92
C PHE A 8 17.12 15.96 6.88
N ASP A 9 16.38 15.75 5.78
CA ASP A 9 16.83 15.47 4.42
C ASP A 9 18.20 14.76 4.25
N GLN A 10 18.12 13.48 3.87
CA GLN A 10 19.14 12.61 3.21
C GLN A 10 19.53 11.35 4.00
N ASP A 11 19.16 10.21 3.40
CA ASP A 11 19.62 8.86 3.69
C ASP A 11 19.17 8.27 5.04
N CYS A 12 18.01 7.59 5.02
CA CYS A 12 17.50 6.79 6.13
C CYS A 12 18.49 5.67 6.52
N ASN A 13 19.50 5.99 7.33
CA ASN A 13 20.39 5.00 7.92
C ASN A 13 20.73 5.39 9.37
N GLY A 14 19.71 5.37 10.24
CA GLY A 14 19.95 5.62 11.67
C GLY A 14 18.74 6.00 12.54
N CYS A 15 17.51 5.89 12.05
CA CYS A 15 16.33 5.98 12.92
C CYS A 15 15.82 4.58 13.20
N ASP A 16 15.99 4.11 14.43
CA ASP A 16 15.37 2.91 15.02
C ASP A 16 13.84 3.09 15.20
N ASP A 17 13.21 3.91 14.35
CA ASP A 17 11.78 4.20 14.21
C ASP A 17 11.38 4.20 12.72
N CYS A 18 12.23 3.65 11.85
CA CYS A 18 11.76 3.11 10.57
C CYS A 18 11.29 1.68 10.81
N THR A 19 10.38 1.49 11.78
CA THR A 19 9.61 0.26 11.84
C THR A 19 8.99 0.09 10.47
N ASP A 20 9.54 -0.88 9.78
CA ASP A 20 8.94 -1.74 8.77
C ASP A 20 7.52 -2.12 9.21
N TYR A 21 6.61 -1.15 9.22
CA TYR A 21 5.20 -1.47 9.14
C TYR A 21 5.02 -1.83 7.69
N GLU A 22 5.23 -3.13 7.47
CA GLU A 22 4.67 -3.89 6.38
C GLU A 22 3.22 -3.45 6.22
N ASP A 23 3.01 -2.41 5.43
CA ASP A 23 1.74 -2.10 4.80
C ASP A 23 1.55 -3.18 3.73
N ASP A 24 1.46 -4.42 4.19
CA ASP A 24 0.75 -5.52 3.55
C ASP A 24 -0.74 -5.14 3.67
N ASP A 25 -1.10 -3.96 3.17
CA ASP A 25 -2.38 -3.76 2.53
C ASP A 25 -2.47 -4.95 1.60
N LYS A 26 -3.31 -5.94 1.96
CA LYS A 26 -3.54 -7.14 1.16
C LYS A 26 -4.28 -6.72 -0.10
N GLU A 27 -3.62 -5.94 -0.94
CA GLU A 27 -4.09 -5.57 -2.24
C GLU A 27 -4.20 -6.85 -3.06
N CYS A 28 -5.30 -6.97 -3.78
CA CYS A 28 -5.49 -8.11 -4.65
C CYS A 28 -4.39 -8.08 -5.73
N GLU A 29 -3.57 -9.12 -5.83
CA GLU A 29 -2.43 -9.22 -6.77
C GLU A 29 -2.80 -8.99 -8.26
N ARG A 30 -4.10 -9.10 -8.58
CA ARG A 30 -4.61 -8.91 -9.94
C ARG A 30 -5.18 -7.51 -10.15
N CYS A 31 -6.05 -7.03 -9.26
CA CYS A 31 -6.72 -5.74 -9.46
C CYS A 31 -6.15 -4.59 -8.64
N HIS A 32 -5.16 -4.85 -7.79
CA HIS A 32 -4.48 -3.86 -6.94
C HIS A 32 -5.47 -2.99 -6.15
N GLY A 33 -6.51 -3.62 -5.59
CA GLY A 33 -7.56 -2.94 -4.80
C GLY A 33 -8.76 -2.39 -5.60
N ASP A 34 -8.72 -2.34 -6.93
CA ASP A 34 -9.80 -1.72 -7.74
C ASP A 34 -11.12 -2.51 -7.73
N GLY A 35 -11.04 -3.83 -7.49
CA GLY A 35 -12.18 -4.76 -7.52
C GLY A 35 -12.64 -5.13 -8.93
N ARG A 36 -11.98 -4.65 -9.99
CA ARG A 36 -12.33 -4.97 -11.37
C ARG A 36 -11.22 -5.72 -12.09
N ASP A 37 -11.61 -6.52 -13.08
CA ASP A 37 -10.70 -7.39 -13.81
C ASP A 37 -9.93 -6.62 -14.91
N PRO A 38 -8.61 -6.39 -14.78
CA PRO A 38 -7.84 -5.66 -15.77
C PRO A 38 -7.65 -6.43 -17.09
N LEU A 39 -7.89 -7.75 -17.13
CA LEU A 39 -7.79 -8.56 -18.34
C LEU A 39 -9.09 -8.56 -19.16
N ASN A 40 -10.18 -7.99 -18.62
CA ASN A 40 -11.49 -7.85 -19.29
C ASN A 40 -11.93 -6.39 -19.29
N ASP A 41 -11.01 -5.46 -19.59
CA ASP A 41 -11.26 -4.02 -19.70
C ASP A 41 -11.95 -3.41 -18.46
N TYR A 42 -11.74 -3.99 -17.28
CA TYR A 42 -12.41 -3.60 -16.03
C TYR A 42 -13.96 -3.65 -16.11
N LEU A 43 -14.50 -4.48 -17.00
CA LEU A 43 -15.94 -4.70 -17.19
C LEU A 43 -16.52 -5.76 -16.26
N LEU A 44 -15.68 -6.71 -15.82
CA LEU A 44 -16.05 -7.81 -14.94
C LEU A 44 -15.44 -7.62 -13.55
N PRO A 45 -16.07 -8.15 -12.48
CA PRO A 45 -15.47 -8.17 -11.15
C PRO A 45 -14.18 -9.00 -11.17
N CYS A 46 -13.20 -8.61 -10.36
CA CYS A 46 -11.94 -9.36 -10.26
C CYS A 46 -12.21 -10.79 -9.75
N PRO A 47 -11.74 -11.84 -10.43
CA PRO A 47 -12.01 -13.24 -10.05
C PRO A 47 -11.24 -13.70 -8.80
N LEU A 48 -10.21 -12.95 -8.36
CA LEU A 48 -9.44 -13.30 -7.18
C LEU A 48 -10.04 -12.73 -5.89
N CYS A 49 -10.48 -11.48 -5.91
CA CYS A 49 -11.13 -10.85 -4.76
C CYS A 49 -12.65 -10.78 -4.87
N GLU A 50 -13.24 -11.39 -5.92
CA GLU A 50 -14.68 -11.36 -6.23
C GLU A 50 -15.28 -9.95 -6.35
N GLY A 51 -14.41 -8.98 -6.68
CA GLY A 51 -14.75 -7.57 -6.74
C GLY A 51 -14.77 -6.84 -5.41
N ALA A 52 -14.22 -7.43 -4.35
CA ALA A 52 -13.90 -6.70 -3.13
C ALA A 52 -12.88 -5.59 -3.43
N GLN A 53 -13.24 -4.38 -3.02
CA GLN A 53 -12.38 -3.21 -3.05
C GLN A 53 -11.69 -3.10 -1.70
N ILE A 54 -10.39 -2.85 -1.73
CA ILE A 54 -9.47 -2.92 -0.60
C ILE A 54 -8.71 -1.61 -0.52
#